data_AF-A0AAN7Z8S6-F1
#
_entry.id   AF-A0AAN7Z8S6-F1
#
_cell.length_a   1.000
_cell.length_b   1.000
_cell.length_c   1.000
_cell.angle_alpha   90.00
_cell.angle_beta   90.00
_cell.angle_gamma   90.00
#
_symmetry.space_group_name_H-M   'P 1'
#
loop_
_entity.id
_entity.type
_entity.pdbx_description
1 polymer ?
#
loop_
_entity_poly.entity_id
_entity_poly.type
_entity_poly.pdbx_seq_one_letter_code
_entity_poly.pdbx_strand_id
1 'polypeptide(L)'
;MLQGCTFKSVLDKGERVSMGVWQTLPGQNISRVLARTPGVDWVLVDCEHGNIDDSAMHEAVPAIASCGVSPIVRLPDMQGWMIKNTSLTDFTGALDAGAHGILIPLLRSADEAKKIVAAAKFPPQGQRGLGSPFAMERFHPIPTMTEYLQHANQSLLTIVQIETQEALDTIEEIAAVPGIDVLFVGPFDLGNNIGHPIIDGVMKPELEQAIDRVLAATTKAGKKAGFFASNGEQAKKVILQDWNSRVVGRMVWAHNTYPRSSLGPITCPVHSRVRISADMALKCVHQGCGKEYSDPDEVCRYHPGPPVFHEGQKGWKCCKPRFLTFDEFLQIPPCTEGKHSTTDHPPKIEKKEQVADVTPTAQSLSDKLAEAVSSTPSRAPLAPQLAATAPPPPAESEDDEPNLEIPDAKPCRRKGCNATYKKGQQRSDDENCIHHPGVPIFHEGSKGYSCCKRRVLEFDQFMKIEGCKTSPRHLFIGSGQDNSKKKRQGTGIGKDGEELLETVRHDFYQTPTTVIASFFLKKIDSARATVEFNPNTLDLDLPTDEPAPKRYKASVPLFGEIDVQKSTFKILGTKLEVSLYKADGASWPVFRSDDQRTGEILQIGRAGRV
;
A
#
# COMPACT_ATOMS: atom_id res chain seq x y z
N MET A 1 18.81 14.77 -23.95
CA MET A 1 18.55 13.47 -23.29
C MET A 1 19.30 13.43 -21.97
N LEU A 2 18.70 12.84 -20.94
CA LEU A 2 19.34 12.59 -19.66
C LEU A 2 20.50 11.60 -19.85
N GLN A 3 21.69 12.02 -19.44
CA GLN A 3 22.87 11.18 -19.45
C GLN A 3 22.81 10.20 -18.26
N GLY A 4 23.30 8.98 -18.44
CA GLY A 4 23.24 7.92 -17.42
C GLY A 4 22.19 6.83 -17.68
N CYS A 5 21.21 7.04 -18.58
CA CYS A 5 20.37 5.95 -19.09
C CYS A 5 21.12 5.13 -20.14
N THR A 6 22.05 4.29 -19.67
CA THR A 6 22.88 3.40 -20.51
C THR A 6 22.01 2.54 -21.43
N PHE A 7 20.88 2.03 -20.93
CA PHE A 7 20.01 1.16 -21.72
C PHE A 7 19.38 1.88 -22.92
N LYS A 8 18.78 3.06 -22.72
CA LYS A 8 18.22 3.86 -23.83
C LYS A 8 19.30 4.20 -24.86
N SER A 9 20.48 4.60 -24.40
CA SER A 9 21.62 4.91 -25.27
C SER A 9 22.03 3.72 -26.15
N VAL A 10 22.13 2.52 -25.59
CA VAL A 10 22.47 1.30 -26.36
C VAL A 10 21.36 0.97 -27.37
N LEU A 11 20.09 1.08 -26.98
CA LEU A 11 18.96 0.81 -27.86
C LEU A 11 18.86 1.80 -29.04
N ASP A 12 19.13 3.08 -28.80
CA ASP A 12 19.06 4.13 -29.82
C ASP A 12 20.23 4.05 -30.80
N LYS A 13 21.44 3.76 -30.32
CA LYS A 13 22.62 3.54 -31.19
C LYS A 13 22.47 2.29 -32.05
N GLY A 14 21.91 1.21 -31.49
CA GLY A 14 21.70 -0.05 -32.21
C GLY A 14 22.98 -0.78 -32.63
N GLU A 15 24.16 -0.37 -32.15
CA GLU A 15 25.47 -0.94 -32.50
C GLU A 15 25.66 -2.37 -31.98
N ARG A 16 24.96 -2.74 -30.90
CA ARG A 16 25.00 -4.08 -30.32
C ARG A 16 23.69 -4.45 -29.63
N VAL A 17 23.56 -5.73 -29.29
CA VAL A 17 22.50 -6.23 -28.41
C VAL A 17 22.70 -5.65 -27.02
N SER A 18 21.62 -5.15 -26.42
CA SER A 18 21.60 -4.82 -25.00
C SER A 18 21.31 -6.07 -24.18
N MET A 19 22.13 -6.30 -23.16
CA MET A 19 21.97 -7.46 -22.28
C MET A 19 21.57 -6.98 -20.89
N GLY A 20 20.68 -7.71 -20.23
CA GLY A 20 20.31 -7.42 -18.86
C GLY A 20 20.10 -8.65 -18.01
N VAL A 21 19.96 -8.40 -16.71
CA VAL A 21 19.80 -9.42 -15.68
C VAL A 21 18.52 -9.16 -14.89
N TRP A 22 17.90 -10.22 -14.40
CA TRP A 22 16.62 -10.20 -13.70
C TRP A 22 16.89 -10.45 -12.24
N GLN A 23 16.49 -9.51 -11.39
CA GLN A 23 16.67 -9.57 -9.96
C GLN A 23 15.32 -9.92 -9.33
N THR A 24 15.21 -11.13 -8.78
CA THR A 24 14.02 -11.62 -8.07
C THR A 24 14.21 -11.64 -6.55
N LEU A 25 15.43 -11.41 -6.05
CA LEU A 25 15.74 -11.40 -4.63
C LEU A 25 16.08 -9.98 -4.16
N PRO A 26 15.65 -9.57 -2.95
CA PRO A 26 15.93 -8.25 -2.42
C PRO A 26 17.39 -8.16 -1.94
N GLY A 27 17.96 -6.95 -1.96
CA GLY A 27 19.25 -6.65 -1.35
C GLY A 27 20.19 -5.82 -2.22
N GLN A 28 20.69 -4.71 -1.66
CA GLN A 28 21.57 -3.76 -2.35
C GLN A 28 22.88 -4.40 -2.85
N ASN A 29 23.44 -5.33 -2.08
CA ASN A 29 24.66 -6.03 -2.49
C ASN A 29 24.40 -6.93 -3.71
N ILE A 30 23.24 -7.60 -3.76
CA ILE A 30 22.83 -8.39 -4.93
C ILE A 30 22.71 -7.45 -6.13
N SER A 31 21.98 -6.35 -5.99
CA SER A 31 21.82 -5.34 -7.04
C SER A 31 23.16 -4.85 -7.61
N ARG A 32 24.14 -4.53 -6.75
CA ARG A 32 25.48 -4.10 -7.19
C ARG A 32 26.28 -5.22 -7.84
N VAL A 33 26.19 -6.45 -7.35
CA VAL A 33 26.86 -7.61 -7.96
C VAL A 33 26.32 -7.86 -9.37
N LEU A 34 25.00 -7.85 -9.54
CA LEU A 34 24.36 -8.00 -10.85
C LEU A 34 24.76 -6.87 -11.80
N ALA A 35 24.68 -5.61 -11.34
CA ALA A 35 25.04 -4.44 -12.15
C ALA A 35 26.53 -4.40 -12.54
N ARG A 36 27.44 -4.98 -11.75
CA ARG A 36 28.87 -5.02 -12.08
C ARG A 36 29.25 -6.20 -12.97
N THR A 37 28.29 -7.02 -13.38
CA THR A 37 28.54 -8.13 -14.30
C THR A 37 28.93 -7.56 -15.68
N PRO A 38 30.07 -7.96 -16.27
CA PRO A 38 30.51 -7.42 -17.55
C PRO A 38 29.47 -7.62 -18.66
N GLY A 39 29.21 -6.58 -19.43
CA GLY A 39 28.28 -6.60 -20.56
C GLY A 39 26.80 -6.39 -20.19
N VAL A 40 26.48 -6.20 -18.91
CA VAL A 40 25.12 -5.86 -18.45
C VAL A 40 24.87 -4.36 -18.57
N ASP A 41 23.82 -3.99 -19.30
CA ASP A 41 23.41 -2.60 -19.54
C ASP A 41 22.28 -2.13 -18.62
N TRP A 42 21.47 -3.09 -18.18
CA TRP A 42 20.34 -2.86 -17.30
C TRP A 42 20.11 -4.05 -16.38
N VAL A 43 19.56 -3.76 -15.21
CA VAL A 43 19.07 -4.76 -14.25
C VAL A 43 17.59 -4.51 -14.06
N LEU A 44 16.78 -5.54 -14.26
CA LEU A 44 15.35 -5.50 -13.99
C LEU A 44 15.07 -5.95 -12.56
N VAL A 45 14.53 -5.03 -11.77
CA VAL A 45 14.00 -5.27 -10.43
C VAL A 45 12.58 -5.79 -10.59
N ASP A 46 12.35 -7.03 -10.18
CA ASP A 46 11.09 -7.73 -10.40
C ASP A 46 10.18 -7.64 -9.18
N CYS A 47 9.16 -6.78 -9.26
CA CYS A 47 8.14 -6.63 -8.22
C CYS A 47 6.89 -7.49 -8.46
N GLU A 48 6.82 -8.24 -9.57
CA GLU A 48 5.65 -9.06 -9.91
C GLU A 48 5.80 -10.52 -9.42
N HIS A 49 6.93 -11.15 -9.74
CA HIS A 49 7.23 -12.53 -9.30
C HIS A 49 8.46 -12.62 -8.41
N GLY A 50 9.21 -11.53 -8.27
CA GLY A 50 10.31 -11.44 -7.32
C GLY A 50 9.80 -11.22 -5.90
N ASN A 51 10.61 -11.60 -4.92
CA ASN A 51 10.39 -11.28 -3.51
C ASN A 51 10.89 -9.86 -3.20
N ILE A 52 10.47 -8.88 -4.02
CA ILE A 52 10.90 -7.49 -3.94
C ILE A 52 9.65 -6.63 -3.80
N ASP A 53 9.41 -6.17 -2.58
CA ASP A 53 8.38 -5.17 -2.29
C ASP A 53 8.84 -3.75 -2.68
N ASP A 54 7.98 -2.77 -2.43
CA ASP A 54 8.25 -1.37 -2.75
C ASP A 54 9.52 -0.84 -2.05
N SER A 55 9.69 -1.14 -0.77
CA SER A 55 10.87 -0.71 0.00
C SER A 55 12.15 -1.30 -0.58
N ALA A 56 12.16 -2.59 -0.89
CA ALA A 56 13.31 -3.25 -1.49
C ALA A 56 13.60 -2.74 -2.92
N MET A 57 12.57 -2.37 -3.68
CA MET A 57 12.72 -1.70 -4.98
C MET A 57 13.39 -0.33 -4.83
N HIS A 58 12.94 0.47 -3.87
CA HIS A 58 13.52 1.76 -3.52
C HIS A 58 14.99 1.68 -3.09
N GLU A 59 15.43 0.54 -2.55
CA GLU A 59 16.84 0.28 -2.25
C GLU A 59 17.63 -0.25 -3.47
N ALA A 60 17.02 -1.07 -4.31
CA ALA A 60 17.67 -1.69 -5.46
C ALA A 60 17.95 -0.67 -6.58
N VAL A 61 16.98 0.18 -6.92
CA VAL A 61 17.08 1.20 -7.97
C VAL A 61 18.33 2.10 -7.81
N PRO A 62 18.56 2.75 -6.67
CA PRO A 62 19.75 3.57 -6.47
C PRO A 62 21.04 2.76 -6.46
N ALA A 63 21.02 1.53 -5.94
CA ALA A 63 22.19 0.66 -5.93
C ALA A 63 22.64 0.30 -7.35
N ILE A 64 21.71 -0.03 -8.24
CA ILE A 64 21.97 -0.32 -9.67
C ILE A 64 22.48 0.93 -10.38
N ALA A 65 21.76 2.06 -10.26
CA ALA A 65 22.13 3.31 -10.91
C ALA A 65 23.53 3.79 -10.53
N SER A 66 23.93 3.63 -9.26
CA SER A 66 25.26 3.98 -8.77
C SER A 66 26.41 3.19 -9.44
N CYS A 67 26.10 2.07 -10.11
CA CYS A 67 27.06 1.28 -10.86
C CYS A 67 27.14 1.67 -12.34
N GLY A 68 26.42 2.71 -12.79
CA GLY A 68 26.38 3.14 -14.20
C GLY A 68 25.51 2.25 -15.10
N VAL A 69 24.70 1.38 -14.50
CA VAL A 69 23.79 0.45 -15.16
C VAL A 69 22.35 0.95 -14.98
N SER A 70 21.48 0.72 -15.96
CA SER A 70 20.11 1.25 -15.89
C SER A 70 19.19 0.37 -15.04
N PRO A 71 18.59 0.88 -13.95
CA PRO A 71 17.55 0.17 -13.23
C PRO A 71 16.24 0.21 -14.03
N ILE A 72 15.69 -0.96 -14.32
CA ILE A 72 14.35 -1.13 -14.88
C ILE A 72 13.49 -1.80 -13.82
N VAL A 73 12.24 -1.39 -13.65
CA VAL A 73 11.34 -2.00 -12.67
C VAL A 73 10.20 -2.67 -13.40
N ARG A 74 10.01 -3.97 -13.17
CA ARG A 74 8.77 -4.66 -13.57
C ARG A 74 7.73 -4.46 -12.49
N LEU A 75 6.62 -3.83 -12.86
CA LEU A 75 5.53 -3.55 -11.91
C LEU A 75 4.69 -4.80 -11.66
N PRO A 76 4.04 -4.92 -10.48
CA PRO A 76 3.12 -6.02 -10.21
C PRO A 76 1.83 -5.96 -11.05
N ASP A 77 1.40 -4.76 -11.44
CA ASP A 77 0.18 -4.53 -12.22
C ASP A 77 0.21 -3.16 -12.94
N MET A 78 -0.75 -2.89 -13.82
CA MET A 78 -0.88 -1.69 -14.65
C MET A 78 -1.45 -0.46 -13.93
N GLN A 79 -1.32 -0.38 -12.61
CA GLN A 79 -1.93 0.70 -11.83
C GLN A 79 -1.11 2.00 -11.94
N GLY A 80 -1.79 3.13 -12.18
CA GLY A 80 -1.13 4.41 -12.38
C GLY A 80 -0.26 4.86 -11.20
N TRP A 81 -0.64 4.52 -9.97
CA TRP A 81 0.09 4.86 -8.75
C TRP A 81 1.42 4.08 -8.60
N MET A 82 1.53 2.90 -9.21
CA MET A 82 2.76 2.10 -9.24
C MET A 82 3.77 2.68 -10.25
N ILE A 83 3.29 3.37 -11.29
CA ILE A 83 4.12 4.03 -12.29
C ILE A 83 4.63 5.39 -11.77
N LYS A 84 3.70 6.19 -11.23
CA LYS A 84 3.94 7.55 -10.73
C LYS A 84 3.25 7.75 -9.39
N ASN A 85 3.84 8.49 -8.47
CA ASN A 85 3.13 8.81 -7.23
C ASN A 85 1.91 9.71 -7.54
N THR A 86 0.73 9.30 -7.08
CA THR A 86 -0.54 10.05 -7.23
C THR A 86 -1.23 10.37 -5.90
N SER A 87 -0.71 9.91 -4.77
CA SER A 87 -1.30 10.14 -3.44
C SER A 87 -0.24 10.41 -2.37
N LEU A 88 -0.52 11.34 -1.46
CA LEU A 88 0.34 11.65 -0.30
C LEU A 88 0.39 10.50 0.73
N THR A 89 -0.45 9.47 0.60
CA THR A 89 -0.56 8.36 1.55
C THR A 89 0.12 7.07 1.10
N ASP A 90 0.49 6.95 -0.19
CA ASP A 90 1.12 5.76 -0.74
C ASP A 90 2.54 6.10 -1.20
N PHE A 91 3.55 5.45 -0.61
CA PHE A 91 4.94 5.45 -1.09
C PHE A 91 4.95 4.73 -2.47
N THR A 92 4.91 5.53 -3.54
CA THR A 92 5.99 5.89 -4.51
C THR A 92 6.07 4.99 -5.74
N GLY A 93 5.76 5.57 -6.92
CA GLY A 93 5.87 4.88 -8.20
C GLY A 93 7.33 4.67 -8.65
N ALA A 94 7.59 3.62 -9.43
CA ALA A 94 8.93 3.22 -9.85
C ALA A 94 9.75 4.34 -10.52
N LEU A 95 9.10 5.20 -11.31
CA LEU A 95 9.80 6.32 -11.95
C LEU A 95 10.21 7.43 -10.97
N ASP A 96 9.54 7.53 -9.82
CA ASP A 96 9.84 8.49 -8.76
C ASP A 96 10.95 7.99 -7.82
N ALA A 97 11.15 6.66 -7.74
CA ALA A 97 12.37 6.05 -7.20
C ALA A 97 13.61 6.33 -8.10
N GLY A 98 13.37 6.74 -9.35
CA GLY A 98 14.38 7.05 -10.34
C GLY A 98 14.75 5.87 -11.24
N ALA A 99 13.82 4.92 -11.44
CA ALA A 99 13.96 3.92 -12.48
C ALA A 99 14.16 4.58 -13.85
N HIS A 100 15.07 4.03 -14.67
CA HIS A 100 15.32 4.49 -16.04
C HIS A 100 14.27 3.98 -17.02
N GLY A 101 13.46 3.01 -16.60
CA GLY A 101 12.32 2.51 -17.34
C GLY A 101 11.45 1.60 -16.50
N ILE A 102 10.24 1.37 -17.01
CA ILE A 102 9.25 0.47 -16.42
C ILE A 102 8.91 -0.62 -17.42
N LEU A 103 8.67 -1.83 -16.90
CA LEU A 103 8.14 -2.96 -17.63
C LEU A 103 6.76 -3.30 -17.07
N ILE A 104 5.76 -3.30 -17.93
CA ILE A 104 4.37 -3.49 -17.55
C ILE A 104 3.87 -4.87 -17.99
N PRO A 105 3.48 -5.75 -17.06
CA PRO A 105 2.94 -7.06 -17.38
C PRO A 105 1.46 -6.99 -17.75
N LEU A 106 0.91 -8.13 -18.18
CA LEU A 106 -0.53 -8.39 -18.37
C LEU A 106 -1.28 -7.39 -19.24
N LEU A 107 -0.60 -6.78 -20.21
CA LEU A 107 -1.23 -5.91 -21.20
C LEU A 107 -2.21 -6.73 -22.05
N ARG A 108 -3.39 -6.19 -22.34
CA ARG A 108 -4.42 -6.84 -23.19
C ARG A 108 -4.87 -6.00 -24.38
N SER A 109 -4.67 -4.69 -24.35
CA SER A 109 -5.16 -3.82 -25.43
C SER A 109 -4.30 -2.57 -25.68
N ALA A 110 -4.45 -1.97 -26.86
CA ALA A 110 -3.82 -0.70 -27.19
C ALA A 110 -4.29 0.47 -26.31
N ASP A 111 -5.53 0.43 -25.80
CA ASP A 111 -6.05 1.47 -24.91
C ASP A 111 -5.44 1.43 -23.52
N GLU A 112 -5.17 0.23 -22.98
CA GLU A 112 -4.35 0.08 -21.78
C GLU A 112 -2.93 0.61 -22.01
N ALA A 113 -2.36 0.32 -23.18
CA ALA A 113 -1.03 0.79 -23.55
C ALA A 113 -0.96 2.33 -23.61
N LYS A 114 -2.00 3.00 -24.12
CA LYS A 114 -2.13 4.48 -24.08
C LYS A 114 -2.22 5.00 -22.64
N LYS A 115 -2.96 4.32 -21.75
CA LYS A 115 -3.06 4.71 -20.33
C LYS A 115 -1.71 4.60 -19.63
N ILE A 116 -0.95 3.55 -19.91
CA ILE A 116 0.43 3.37 -19.40
C ILE A 116 1.32 4.54 -19.83
N VAL A 117 1.31 4.89 -21.13
CA VAL A 117 2.10 6.04 -21.64
C VAL A 117 1.67 7.34 -20.97
N ALA A 118 0.36 7.57 -20.83
CA ALA A 118 -0.16 8.75 -20.15
C ALA A 118 0.28 8.80 -18.67
N ALA A 119 0.43 7.66 -17.99
CA ALA A 119 0.96 7.63 -16.63
C ALA A 119 2.49 7.83 -16.57
N ALA A 120 3.24 7.32 -17.55
CA ALA A 120 4.70 7.34 -17.54
C ALA A 120 5.31 8.69 -17.99
N LYS A 121 4.62 9.43 -18.86
CA LYS A 121 5.15 10.65 -19.49
C LYS A 121 4.60 11.94 -18.86
N PHE A 122 5.45 12.96 -18.75
CA PHE A 122 5.06 14.32 -18.34
C PHE A 122 4.23 15.04 -19.43
N PRO A 123 3.43 16.06 -19.07
CA PRO A 123 2.75 16.91 -20.03
C PRO A 123 3.72 17.53 -21.05
N PRO A 124 3.33 17.67 -22.34
CA PRO A 124 2.01 17.41 -22.92
C PRO A 124 1.78 15.96 -23.38
N GLN A 125 2.79 15.07 -23.30
CA GLN A 125 2.68 13.69 -23.82
C GLN A 125 1.92 12.75 -22.88
N GLY A 126 1.82 13.12 -21.60
CA GLY A 126 1.07 12.37 -20.60
C GLY A 126 0.64 13.26 -19.44
N GLN A 127 0.43 12.61 -18.31
CA GLN A 127 -0.19 13.17 -17.10
C GLN A 127 0.67 12.89 -15.86
N ARG A 128 1.96 12.56 -16.02
CA ARG A 128 2.87 12.34 -14.90
C ARG A 128 3.06 13.63 -14.09
N GLY A 129 2.93 13.53 -12.78
CA GLY A 129 3.23 14.61 -11.85
C GLY A 129 4.72 14.67 -11.52
N LEU A 130 5.27 15.87 -11.38
CA LEU A 130 6.66 16.08 -10.96
C LEU A 130 6.67 16.40 -9.46
N GLY A 131 7.16 15.49 -8.64
CA GLY A 131 7.19 15.67 -7.18
C GLY A 131 8.39 15.07 -6.46
N SER A 132 8.96 13.98 -6.99
CA SER A 132 10.10 13.31 -6.32
C SER A 132 11.40 14.11 -6.46
N PRO A 133 12.08 14.46 -5.35
CA PRO A 133 13.41 15.04 -5.40
C PRO A 133 14.50 14.00 -5.70
N PHE A 134 14.19 12.70 -5.60
CA PHE A 134 15.19 11.63 -5.61
C PHE A 134 15.47 11.03 -6.99
N ALA A 135 14.53 11.15 -7.93
CA ALA A 135 14.64 10.51 -9.24
C ALA A 135 15.86 10.99 -10.03
N MET A 136 16.24 12.27 -9.89
CA MET A 136 17.35 12.88 -10.60
C MET A 136 18.71 12.34 -10.16
N GLU A 137 18.86 11.95 -8.89
CA GLU A 137 20.12 11.43 -8.33
C GLU A 137 20.55 10.09 -8.95
N ARG A 138 19.67 9.44 -9.73
CA ARG A 138 19.96 8.19 -10.44
C ARG A 138 20.64 8.41 -11.79
N PHE A 139 20.77 9.66 -12.22
CA PHE A 139 21.40 10.04 -13.49
C PHE A 139 22.78 10.64 -13.26
N HIS A 140 23.67 10.54 -14.26
CA HIS A 140 25.00 11.10 -14.20
C HIS A 140 25.40 11.79 -15.51
N PRO A 141 25.78 13.08 -15.49
CA PRO A 141 25.70 14.00 -14.34
C PRO A 141 24.26 14.17 -13.83
N ILE A 142 24.12 14.53 -12.55
CA ILE A 142 22.81 14.74 -11.92
C ILE A 142 22.14 15.96 -12.60
N PRO A 143 20.99 15.79 -13.26
CA PRO A 143 20.29 16.89 -13.91
C PRO A 143 19.61 17.78 -12.86
N THR A 144 19.40 19.04 -13.20
CA THR A 144 18.47 19.91 -12.48
C THR A 144 17.02 19.43 -12.65
N MET A 145 16.12 19.87 -11.76
CA MET A 145 14.69 19.57 -11.87
C MET A 145 14.09 19.98 -13.21
N THR A 146 14.52 21.11 -13.76
CA THR A 146 14.07 21.60 -15.06
C THR A 146 14.58 20.74 -16.20
N GLU A 147 15.87 20.38 -16.21
CA GLU A 147 16.45 19.50 -17.23
C GLU A 147 15.81 18.10 -17.19
N TYR A 148 15.54 17.59 -15.98
CA TYR A 148 14.82 16.32 -15.81
C TYR A 148 13.43 16.39 -16.43
N LEU A 149 12.63 17.39 -16.09
CA LEU A 149 11.30 17.56 -16.66
C LEU A 149 11.32 17.67 -18.19
N GLN A 150 12.29 18.40 -18.75
CA GLN A 150 12.41 18.61 -20.20
C GLN A 150 12.86 17.36 -20.97
N HIS A 151 13.69 16.51 -20.36
CA HIS A 151 14.33 15.39 -21.06
C HIS A 151 13.79 14.01 -20.67
N ALA A 152 13.13 13.86 -19.51
CA ALA A 152 12.67 12.57 -18.99
C ALA A 152 11.80 11.80 -19.99
N ASN A 153 10.87 12.46 -20.68
CA ASN A 153 9.99 11.79 -21.65
C ASN A 153 10.74 11.07 -22.78
N GLN A 154 11.87 11.63 -23.20
CA GLN A 154 12.71 11.09 -24.28
C GLN A 154 13.73 10.07 -23.76
N SER A 155 14.09 10.14 -22.47
CA SER A 155 15.18 9.34 -21.88
C SER A 155 14.71 8.13 -21.09
N LEU A 156 13.49 8.16 -20.55
CA LEU A 156 12.89 7.06 -19.80
C LEU A 156 12.15 6.09 -20.73
N LEU A 157 12.39 4.81 -20.51
CA LEU A 157 11.82 3.73 -21.32
C LEU A 157 10.46 3.28 -20.79
N THR A 158 9.48 3.18 -21.69
CA THR A 158 8.20 2.50 -21.42
C THR A 158 8.17 1.18 -22.17
N ILE A 159 8.21 0.09 -21.41
CA ILE A 159 8.27 -1.29 -21.91
C ILE A 159 6.95 -1.97 -21.58
N VAL A 160 6.34 -2.61 -22.58
CA VAL A 160 5.11 -3.40 -22.39
C VAL A 160 5.39 -4.87 -22.66
N GLN A 161 4.89 -5.74 -21.79
CA GLN A 161 5.01 -7.18 -21.92
C GLN A 161 3.87 -7.73 -22.78
N ILE A 162 4.21 -8.51 -23.80
CA ILE A 162 3.28 -9.19 -24.68
C ILE A 162 3.23 -10.66 -24.28
N GLU A 163 2.18 -11.02 -23.55
CA GLU A 163 2.03 -12.34 -22.93
C GLU A 163 0.60 -12.83 -22.80
N THR A 164 -0.37 -12.08 -23.33
CA THR A 164 -1.79 -12.44 -23.36
C THR A 164 -2.22 -12.70 -24.81
N GLN A 165 -3.26 -13.50 -24.99
CA GLN A 165 -3.83 -13.75 -26.32
C GLN A 165 -4.39 -12.45 -26.92
N GLU A 166 -5.05 -11.62 -26.10
CA GLU A 166 -5.67 -10.37 -26.53
C GLU A 166 -4.63 -9.35 -27.02
N ALA A 167 -3.48 -9.26 -26.34
CA ALA A 167 -2.38 -8.42 -26.80
C ALA A 167 -1.74 -8.96 -28.08
N LEU A 168 -1.65 -10.28 -28.24
CA LEU A 168 -1.18 -10.88 -29.48
C LEU A 168 -2.13 -10.56 -30.64
N ASP A 169 -3.43 -10.64 -30.41
CA ASP A 169 -4.46 -10.38 -31.42
C ASP A 169 -4.42 -8.93 -31.92
N THR A 170 -4.17 -7.98 -31.01
CA THR A 170 -4.14 -6.53 -31.29
C THR A 170 -2.72 -5.95 -31.36
N ILE A 171 -1.71 -6.80 -31.63
CA ILE A 171 -0.29 -6.42 -31.49
C ILE A 171 0.13 -5.25 -32.39
N GLU A 172 -0.44 -5.15 -33.60
CA GLU A 172 -0.14 -4.05 -34.51
C GLU A 172 -0.64 -2.70 -33.96
N GLU A 173 -1.78 -2.69 -33.29
CA GLU A 173 -2.34 -1.49 -32.65
C GLU A 173 -1.52 -1.08 -31.42
N ILE A 174 -1.12 -2.06 -30.60
CA ILE A 174 -0.24 -1.84 -29.44
C ILE A 174 1.11 -1.28 -29.90
N ALA A 175 1.73 -1.89 -30.91
CA ALA A 175 3.02 -1.46 -31.45
C ALA A 175 2.95 -0.03 -32.04
N ALA A 176 1.80 0.38 -32.57
CA ALA A 176 1.58 1.72 -33.11
C ALA A 176 1.43 2.81 -32.04
N VAL A 177 1.25 2.47 -30.76
CA VAL A 177 1.05 3.48 -29.70
C VAL A 177 2.30 4.36 -29.53
N PRO A 178 2.17 5.70 -29.68
CA PRO A 178 3.26 6.63 -29.40
C PRO A 178 3.66 6.58 -27.92
N GLY A 179 4.96 6.68 -27.64
CA GLY A 179 5.49 6.67 -26.27
C GLY A 179 5.82 5.30 -25.70
N ILE A 180 5.38 4.20 -26.33
CA ILE A 180 5.94 2.86 -26.08
C ILE A 180 7.28 2.76 -26.79
N ASP A 181 8.31 2.35 -26.06
CA ASP A 181 9.67 2.20 -26.58
C ASP A 181 9.98 0.75 -26.98
N VAL A 182 9.56 -0.20 -26.14
CA VAL A 182 9.94 -1.61 -26.25
C VAL A 182 8.71 -2.52 -26.08
N LEU A 183 8.57 -3.49 -26.98
CA LEU A 183 7.64 -4.63 -26.82
C LEU A 183 8.46 -5.83 -26.36
N PHE A 184 8.19 -6.29 -25.14
CA PHE A 184 8.92 -7.37 -24.49
C PHE A 184 8.10 -8.65 -24.51
N VAL A 185 8.65 -9.74 -25.00
CA VAL A 185 7.95 -11.03 -25.06
C VAL A 185 8.23 -11.82 -23.78
N GLY A 186 7.15 -12.18 -23.07
CA GLY A 186 7.16 -13.14 -21.97
C GLY A 186 6.78 -14.54 -22.49
N PRO A 187 7.72 -15.40 -22.90
CA PRO A 187 7.41 -16.60 -23.67
C PRO A 187 6.66 -17.67 -22.84
N PHE A 188 6.86 -17.69 -21.53
CA PHE A 188 6.18 -18.63 -20.63
C PHE A 188 4.69 -18.30 -20.53
N ASP A 189 4.36 -17.05 -20.17
CA ASP A 189 2.98 -16.60 -20.03
C ASP A 189 2.26 -16.50 -21.37
N LEU A 190 2.95 -16.09 -22.44
CA LEU A 190 2.39 -16.15 -23.79
C LEU A 190 2.01 -17.59 -24.17
N GLY A 191 2.93 -18.54 -23.96
CA GLY A 191 2.68 -19.96 -24.21
C GLY A 191 1.49 -20.48 -23.41
N ASN A 192 1.38 -20.12 -22.12
CA ASN A 192 0.25 -20.50 -21.28
C ASN A 192 -1.07 -19.93 -21.83
N ASN A 193 -1.11 -18.64 -22.19
CA ASN A 193 -2.33 -17.96 -22.64
C ASN A 193 -2.82 -18.44 -24.01
N ILE A 194 -1.91 -18.78 -24.93
CA ILE A 194 -2.29 -19.30 -26.26
C ILE A 194 -2.53 -20.81 -26.28
N GLY A 195 -2.40 -21.50 -25.14
CA GLY A 195 -2.62 -22.95 -25.02
C GLY A 195 -1.42 -23.82 -25.44
N HIS A 196 -0.25 -23.21 -25.65
CA HIS A 196 1.01 -23.88 -26.02
C HIS A 196 2.09 -23.62 -24.94
N PRO A 197 1.90 -24.11 -23.71
CA PRO A 197 2.84 -23.87 -22.61
C PRO A 197 4.21 -24.47 -22.90
N ILE A 198 5.26 -23.82 -22.39
CA ILE A 198 6.62 -24.35 -22.42
C ILE A 198 6.73 -25.44 -21.37
N ILE A 199 6.80 -26.69 -21.81
CA ILE A 199 6.99 -27.87 -20.96
C ILE A 199 8.38 -28.43 -21.25
N ASP A 200 9.14 -28.75 -20.20
CA ASP A 200 10.51 -29.26 -20.28
C ASP A 200 11.48 -28.38 -21.10
N GLY A 201 11.22 -27.07 -21.16
CA GLY A 201 12.03 -26.11 -21.90
C GLY A 201 11.83 -26.13 -23.42
N VAL A 202 10.84 -26.87 -23.91
CA VAL A 202 10.54 -26.97 -25.35
C VAL A 202 9.48 -25.92 -25.72
N MET A 203 9.84 -25.02 -26.65
CA MET A 203 8.87 -24.11 -27.29
C MET A 203 8.23 -24.83 -28.48
N LYS A 204 6.90 -24.87 -28.52
CA LYS A 204 6.16 -25.45 -29.65
C LYS A 204 6.15 -24.50 -30.85
N PRO A 205 5.99 -24.99 -32.09
CA PRO A 205 5.97 -24.16 -33.29
C PRO A 205 4.95 -23.02 -33.26
N GLU A 206 3.79 -23.22 -32.62
CA GLU A 206 2.75 -22.20 -32.51
C GLU A 206 3.20 -21.02 -31.62
N LEU A 207 3.95 -21.31 -30.55
CA LEU A 207 4.56 -20.28 -29.72
C LEU A 207 5.67 -19.55 -30.49
N GLU A 208 6.51 -20.28 -31.23
CA GLU A 208 7.54 -19.66 -32.07
C GLU A 208 6.91 -18.71 -33.12
N GLN A 209 5.81 -19.13 -33.77
CA GLN A 209 5.05 -18.29 -34.70
C GLN A 209 4.42 -17.06 -34.03
N ALA A 210 3.89 -17.20 -32.81
CA ALA A 210 3.36 -16.08 -32.05
C ALA A 210 4.46 -15.06 -31.74
N ILE A 211 5.64 -15.53 -31.31
CA ILE A 211 6.81 -14.68 -31.06
C ILE A 211 7.22 -13.97 -32.36
N ASP A 212 7.31 -14.68 -33.49
CA ASP A 212 7.64 -14.10 -34.79
C ASP A 212 6.65 -13.01 -35.23
N ARG A 213 5.35 -13.19 -34.96
CA ARG A 213 4.33 -12.17 -35.21
C ARG A 213 4.59 -10.91 -34.40
N VAL A 214 4.87 -11.04 -33.10
CA VAL A 214 5.18 -9.89 -32.23
C VAL A 214 6.38 -9.13 -32.76
N LEU A 215 7.41 -9.83 -33.21
CA LEU A 215 8.62 -9.22 -33.76
C LEU A 215 8.38 -8.50 -35.08
N ALA A 216 7.60 -9.10 -35.97
CA ALA A 216 7.23 -8.49 -37.23
C ALA A 216 6.45 -7.19 -37.00
N ALA A 217 5.47 -7.19 -36.08
CA ALA A 217 4.69 -6.00 -35.72
C ALA A 217 5.56 -4.92 -35.08
N THR A 218 6.42 -5.30 -34.12
CA THR A 218 7.36 -4.41 -33.42
C THR A 218 8.31 -3.73 -34.40
N THR A 219 8.89 -4.51 -35.31
CA THR A 219 9.77 -4.06 -36.39
C THR A 219 9.07 -3.06 -37.30
N LYS A 220 7.87 -3.42 -37.78
CA LYS A 220 7.08 -2.61 -38.71
C LYS A 220 6.73 -1.24 -38.09
N ALA A 221 6.51 -1.19 -36.79
CA ALA A 221 6.26 0.03 -36.04
C ALA A 221 7.54 0.82 -35.67
N GLY A 222 8.73 0.33 -36.02
CA GLY A 222 10.02 0.96 -35.69
C GLY A 222 10.34 0.93 -34.19
N LYS A 223 9.74 0.01 -33.43
CA LYS A 223 9.93 -0.15 -31.98
C LYS A 223 11.03 -1.17 -31.69
N LYS A 224 11.48 -1.21 -30.43
CA LYS A 224 12.50 -2.16 -29.97
C LYS A 224 11.82 -3.46 -29.51
N ALA A 225 12.44 -4.61 -29.76
CA ALA A 225 11.95 -5.88 -29.25
C ALA A 225 12.84 -6.41 -28.11
N GLY A 226 12.20 -6.96 -27.08
CA GLY A 226 12.88 -7.65 -25.99
C GLY A 226 12.38 -9.08 -25.81
N PHE A 227 13.24 -9.94 -25.27
CA PHE A 227 12.93 -11.34 -25.04
C PHE A 227 13.58 -11.87 -23.76
N PHE A 228 12.84 -12.71 -23.04
CA PHE A 228 13.34 -13.45 -21.88
C PHE A 228 13.92 -14.81 -22.29
N ALA A 229 15.25 -15.00 -22.19
CA ALA A 229 15.88 -16.30 -22.43
C ALA A 229 16.40 -16.97 -21.14
N SER A 230 15.86 -18.15 -20.83
CA SER A 230 16.15 -18.96 -19.62
C SER A 230 17.63 -19.28 -19.38
N ASN A 231 18.47 -19.26 -20.41
CA ASN A 231 19.89 -19.57 -20.31
C ASN A 231 20.69 -18.93 -21.45
N GLY A 232 22.02 -18.97 -21.34
CA GLY A 232 22.94 -18.39 -22.31
C GLY A 232 22.87 -19.00 -23.72
N GLU A 233 22.50 -20.28 -23.86
CA GLU A 233 22.36 -20.92 -25.18
C GLU A 233 21.11 -20.42 -25.89
N GLN A 234 19.98 -20.31 -25.18
CA GLN A 234 18.76 -19.72 -25.70
C GLN A 234 18.98 -18.25 -26.04
N ALA A 235 19.67 -17.49 -25.17
CA ALA A 235 20.04 -16.12 -25.46
C ALA A 235 20.86 -16.02 -26.75
N LYS A 236 21.89 -16.86 -26.90
CA LYS A 236 22.72 -16.94 -28.10
C LYS A 236 21.91 -17.35 -29.34
N LYS A 237 20.98 -18.31 -29.22
CA LYS A 237 20.09 -18.74 -30.29
C LYS A 237 19.21 -17.59 -30.77
N VAL A 238 18.58 -16.86 -29.85
CA VAL A 238 17.75 -15.68 -30.16
C VAL A 238 18.60 -14.57 -30.80
N ILE A 239 19.84 -14.37 -30.34
CA ILE A 239 20.77 -13.39 -30.93
C ILE A 239 21.21 -13.79 -32.35
N LEU A 240 21.46 -15.08 -32.60
CA LEU A 240 22.04 -15.59 -33.85
C LEU A 240 21.02 -15.97 -34.93
N GLN A 241 19.83 -16.47 -34.58
CA GLN A 241 18.81 -16.98 -35.51
C GLN A 241 17.98 -15.87 -36.19
N ASP A 242 18.64 -14.88 -36.75
CA ASP A 242 18.02 -13.96 -37.71
C ASP A 242 16.90 -13.03 -37.18
N TRP A 243 16.87 -12.75 -35.88
CA TRP A 243 16.46 -11.42 -35.37
C TRP A 243 17.35 -10.28 -35.92
N ASN A 244 18.43 -10.66 -36.62
CA ASN A 244 19.51 -9.83 -37.11
C ASN A 244 19.08 -8.84 -38.23
N SER A 245 18.01 -9.14 -38.98
CA SER A 245 17.59 -8.35 -40.16
C SER A 245 16.35 -7.47 -39.95
N ARG A 246 15.65 -7.56 -38.81
CA ARG A 246 14.32 -6.97 -38.64
C ARG A 246 14.19 -5.97 -37.49
N VAL A 247 14.89 -6.14 -36.36
CA VAL A 247 14.64 -5.29 -35.17
C VAL A 247 15.75 -4.26 -34.96
N VAL A 248 15.40 -2.97 -34.94
CA VAL A 248 16.31 -1.88 -34.55
C VAL A 248 16.42 -1.90 -33.03
N GLY A 249 17.52 -2.36 -32.43
CA GLY A 249 17.76 -2.38 -30.96
C GLY A 249 17.18 -3.59 -30.23
N ARG A 250 18.05 -4.31 -29.50
CA ARG A 250 17.79 -5.69 -29.03
C ARG A 250 17.97 -5.77 -27.52
N MET A 251 17.14 -6.57 -26.84
CA MET A 251 17.22 -6.83 -25.41
C MET A 251 17.12 -8.33 -25.17
N VAL A 252 18.20 -8.95 -24.68
CA VAL A 252 18.20 -10.39 -24.36
C VAL A 252 18.59 -10.55 -22.89
N TRP A 253 17.75 -11.29 -22.17
CA TRP A 253 18.02 -11.69 -20.80
C TRP A 253 18.72 -13.05 -20.75
N ALA A 254 19.57 -13.27 -19.75
CA ALA A 254 20.06 -14.60 -19.40
C ALA A 254 19.96 -14.81 -17.88
N HIS A 255 19.33 -15.90 -17.46
CA HIS A 255 19.43 -16.33 -16.06
C HIS A 255 20.90 -16.60 -15.76
N ASN A 256 21.38 -16.15 -14.60
CA ASN A 256 22.69 -16.54 -14.12
C ASN A 256 22.62 -17.99 -13.60
N THR A 257 22.43 -18.95 -14.50
CA THR A 257 22.85 -20.31 -14.22
C THR A 257 24.36 -20.31 -14.38
N TYR A 258 25.11 -20.25 -13.27
CA TYR A 258 26.43 -20.83 -13.30
C TYR A 258 26.26 -22.24 -13.88
N PRO A 259 26.90 -22.56 -15.01
CA PRO A 259 26.76 -23.88 -15.55
C PRO A 259 27.25 -24.83 -14.45
N ARG A 260 26.42 -25.82 -14.08
CA ARG A 260 26.87 -26.90 -13.19
C ARG A 260 28.17 -27.55 -13.70
N SER A 261 28.57 -27.34 -14.95
CA SER A 261 29.85 -27.80 -15.49
C SER A 261 31.09 -27.08 -14.92
N SER A 262 30.99 -25.87 -14.36
CA SER A 262 32.12 -25.24 -13.64
C SER A 262 32.25 -25.70 -12.19
N LEU A 263 31.21 -26.36 -11.67
CA LEU A 263 31.23 -27.14 -10.45
C LEU A 263 31.11 -28.61 -10.86
N GLY A 264 32.17 -29.14 -11.47
CA GLY A 264 32.37 -30.59 -11.47
C GLY A 264 32.06 -31.14 -10.07
N PRO A 265 31.50 -32.35 -9.93
CA PRO A 265 30.98 -32.82 -8.66
C PRO A 265 32.04 -32.55 -7.59
N ILE A 266 31.73 -31.65 -6.65
CA ILE A 266 32.49 -31.55 -5.42
C ILE A 266 32.08 -32.81 -4.66
N THR A 267 32.60 -33.95 -5.11
CA THR A 267 32.82 -35.07 -4.23
C THR A 267 33.83 -34.53 -3.24
N CYS A 268 33.35 -34.28 -2.03
CA CYS A 268 34.21 -34.04 -0.90
C CYS A 268 35.19 -35.23 -0.89
N PRO A 269 36.48 -35.04 -1.22
CA PRO A 269 37.40 -36.14 -1.15
C PRO A 269 37.49 -36.44 0.34
N VAL A 270 37.10 -37.64 0.72
CA VAL A 270 37.35 -38.19 2.04
C VAL A 270 38.88 -38.27 2.15
N HIS A 271 39.51 -37.16 2.54
CA HIS A 271 40.94 -37.09 2.74
C HIS A 271 41.26 -37.95 3.95
N SER A 272 41.86 -39.10 3.65
CA SER A 272 43.19 -39.46 4.15
C SER A 272 43.54 -38.82 5.49
N ARG A 273 43.52 -39.66 6.52
CA ARG A 273 44.02 -39.39 7.87
C ARG A 273 45.30 -38.56 7.85
N VAL A 274 45.17 -37.27 8.11
CA VAL A 274 46.27 -36.48 8.65
C VAL A 274 46.35 -36.83 10.13
N ARG A 275 47.42 -37.53 10.54
CA ARG A 275 47.76 -37.68 11.95
C ARG A 275 48.24 -36.32 12.45
N ILE A 276 47.41 -35.64 13.24
CA ILE A 276 47.84 -34.59 14.16
C ILE A 276 47.69 -35.16 15.57
N SER A 277 48.72 -34.94 16.38
CA SER A 277 48.90 -35.49 17.71
C SER A 277 47.85 -35.03 18.72
N ALA A 278 47.72 -35.84 19.76
CA ALA A 278 46.81 -35.76 20.90
C ALA A 278 46.62 -34.38 21.55
N ASP A 279 45.34 -34.14 21.87
CA ASP A 279 44.74 -33.35 22.96
C ASP A 279 43.78 -32.26 22.46
N MET A 280 42.59 -32.69 22.03
CA MET A 280 41.46 -31.81 21.72
C MET A 280 40.35 -32.03 22.74
N ALA A 281 40.15 -31.06 23.63
CA ALA A 281 39.02 -31.00 24.55
C ALA A 281 37.70 -30.85 23.75
N LEU A 282 36.69 -31.66 24.09
CA LEU A 282 35.39 -31.68 23.42
C LEU A 282 34.37 -30.87 24.24
N LYS A 283 33.53 -30.06 23.59
CA LYS A 283 32.52 -29.23 24.27
C LYS A 283 31.18 -29.95 24.38
N CYS A 284 30.62 -30.02 25.59
CA CYS A 284 29.36 -30.72 25.86
C CYS A 284 28.13 -29.96 25.32
N VAL A 285 27.21 -30.68 24.66
CA VAL A 285 25.98 -30.11 24.03
C VAL A 285 24.74 -30.10 24.94
N HIS A 286 24.86 -30.55 26.19
CA HIS A 286 23.75 -30.52 27.14
C HIS A 286 23.41 -29.09 27.61
N GLN A 287 22.11 -28.78 27.67
CA GLN A 287 21.63 -27.44 28.03
C GLN A 287 21.98 -27.10 29.48
N GLY A 288 22.75 -26.02 29.69
CA GLY A 288 23.24 -25.58 31.00
C GLY A 288 24.60 -26.13 31.43
N CYS A 289 25.21 -27.07 30.68
CA CYS A 289 26.54 -27.60 31.02
C CYS A 289 27.67 -26.79 30.38
N GLY A 290 27.74 -26.74 29.04
CA GLY A 290 28.67 -25.91 28.28
C GLY A 290 30.18 -26.14 28.52
N LYS A 291 30.57 -27.11 29.36
CA LYS A 291 31.97 -27.40 29.71
C LYS A 291 32.71 -28.12 28.59
N GLU A 292 34.00 -27.83 28.50
CA GLU A 292 34.98 -28.58 27.71
C GLU A 292 35.51 -29.73 28.57
N TYR A 293 35.44 -30.95 28.05
CA TYR A 293 35.85 -32.15 28.75
C TYR A 293 36.81 -32.97 27.88
N SER A 294 37.77 -33.61 28.54
CA SER A 294 38.73 -34.53 27.91
C SER A 294 38.44 -35.99 28.28
N ASP A 295 37.74 -36.22 29.40
CA ASP A 295 37.41 -37.53 29.93
C ASP A 295 35.89 -37.82 29.81
N PRO A 296 35.46 -38.83 29.04
CA PRO A 296 34.05 -39.19 28.84
C PRO A 296 33.29 -39.60 30.11
N ASP A 297 34.00 -39.95 31.19
CA ASP A 297 33.38 -40.40 32.45
C ASP A 297 33.19 -39.27 33.49
N GLU A 298 33.51 -38.02 33.14
CA GLU A 298 33.24 -36.86 34.01
C GLU A 298 31.72 -36.60 34.17
N VAL A 299 31.31 -36.26 35.40
CA VAL A 299 29.90 -36.03 35.73
C VAL A 299 29.41 -34.69 35.16
N CYS A 300 28.59 -34.77 34.12
CA CYS A 300 27.90 -33.66 33.49
C CYS A 300 26.62 -33.29 34.25
N ARG A 301 26.52 -32.05 34.74
CA ARG A 301 25.28 -31.50 35.32
C ARG A 301 24.55 -30.63 34.30
N TYR A 302 23.28 -30.91 34.01
CA TYR A 302 22.51 -30.21 32.98
C TYR A 302 20.99 -30.17 33.24
N HIS A 303 20.24 -29.43 32.41
CA HIS A 303 18.78 -29.44 32.37
C HIS A 303 18.26 -30.27 31.18
N PRO A 304 17.43 -31.31 31.38
CA PRO A 304 16.91 -32.16 30.31
C PRO A 304 15.69 -31.58 29.57
N GLY A 305 15.10 -30.48 30.06
CA GLY A 305 13.93 -29.83 29.47
C GLY A 305 14.26 -28.47 28.86
N PRO A 306 13.61 -28.06 27.75
CA PRO A 306 13.86 -26.77 27.10
C PRO A 306 13.45 -25.58 27.98
N PRO A 307 13.97 -24.37 27.71
CA PRO A 307 13.55 -23.16 28.40
C PRO A 307 12.11 -22.78 28.02
N VAL A 308 11.35 -22.25 28.99
CA VAL A 308 9.96 -21.83 28.83
C VAL A 308 9.84 -20.36 29.22
N PHE A 309 9.27 -19.56 28.33
CA PHE A 309 8.99 -18.14 28.53
C PHE A 309 7.49 -17.91 28.37
N HIS A 310 6.79 -17.62 29.46
CA HIS A 310 5.34 -17.39 29.44
C HIS A 310 4.97 -16.36 30.52
N GLU A 311 4.09 -15.41 30.19
CA GLU A 311 3.59 -14.38 31.13
C GLU A 311 4.68 -13.55 31.84
N GLY A 312 5.75 -13.20 31.12
CA GLY A 312 6.87 -12.43 31.66
C GLY A 312 7.84 -13.22 32.55
N GLN A 313 7.52 -14.48 32.84
CA GLN A 313 8.32 -15.40 33.64
C GLN A 313 9.18 -16.32 32.76
N LYS A 314 10.41 -16.59 33.21
CA LYS A 314 11.46 -17.36 32.53
C LYS A 314 11.92 -18.50 33.43
N GLY A 315 12.00 -19.72 32.89
CA GLY A 315 12.43 -20.90 33.66
C GLY A 315 12.65 -22.14 32.79
N TRP A 316 13.29 -23.18 33.33
CA TRP A 316 13.49 -24.46 32.62
C TRP A 316 12.27 -25.37 32.80
N LYS A 317 11.86 -26.11 31.77
CA LYS A 317 10.73 -27.04 31.89
C LYS A 317 10.94 -28.12 32.97
N CYS A 318 12.19 -28.48 33.31
CA CYS A 318 12.49 -29.42 34.40
C CYS A 318 12.43 -28.80 35.80
N CYS A 319 12.44 -27.47 35.92
CA CYS A 319 12.57 -26.76 37.20
C CYS A 319 11.33 -25.92 37.48
N LYS A 320 10.86 -25.96 38.73
CA LYS A 320 9.73 -25.13 39.18
C LYS A 320 10.04 -23.65 39.45
N PRO A 321 11.24 -23.20 39.88
CA PRO A 321 11.47 -21.77 40.08
C PRO A 321 11.42 -21.02 38.75
N ARG A 322 10.67 -19.91 38.73
CA ARG A 322 10.51 -19.03 37.57
C ARG A 322 10.90 -17.62 37.98
N PHE A 323 11.61 -16.94 37.09
CA PHE A 323 12.20 -15.63 37.34
C PHE A 323 11.71 -14.61 36.34
N LEU A 324 11.70 -13.34 36.73
CA LEU A 324 11.23 -12.25 35.87
C LEU A 324 12.37 -11.70 35.01
N THR A 325 13.60 -11.77 35.49
CA THR A 325 14.78 -11.29 34.77
C THR A 325 15.52 -12.42 34.05
N PHE A 326 16.27 -12.08 33.00
CA PHE A 326 17.02 -13.06 32.22
C PHE A 326 18.30 -13.51 32.95
N ASP A 327 18.91 -12.61 33.73
CA ASP A 327 20.13 -12.90 34.49
C ASP A 327 19.87 -13.91 35.62
N GLU A 328 18.75 -13.81 36.32
CA GLU A 328 18.34 -14.79 37.33
C GLU A 328 18.04 -16.16 36.70
N PHE A 329 17.48 -16.17 35.48
CA PHE A 329 17.21 -17.41 34.74
C PHE A 329 18.49 -18.17 34.37
N LEU A 330 19.57 -17.46 34.04
CA LEU A 330 20.87 -18.08 33.73
C LEU A 330 21.58 -18.64 34.98
N GLN A 331 21.21 -18.19 36.17
CA GLN A 331 21.80 -18.64 37.45
C GLN A 331 21.10 -19.86 38.06
N ILE A 332 20.07 -20.42 37.40
CA ILE A 332 19.38 -21.60 37.89
C ILE A 332 20.35 -22.79 37.89
N PRO A 333 20.58 -23.46 39.04
CA PRO A 333 21.49 -24.60 39.11
C PRO A 333 20.92 -25.80 38.32
N PRO A 334 21.78 -26.56 37.63
CA PRO A 334 21.37 -27.72 36.83
C PRO A 334 20.61 -28.76 37.65
N CYS A 335 19.55 -29.33 37.05
CA CYS A 335 18.58 -30.19 37.74
C CYS A 335 18.86 -31.70 37.60
N THR A 336 19.87 -32.11 36.82
CA THR A 336 20.15 -33.52 36.51
C THR A 336 21.65 -33.76 36.31
N GLU A 337 22.14 -34.94 36.69
CA GLU A 337 23.52 -35.40 36.48
C GLU A 337 23.55 -36.55 35.45
N GLY A 338 24.54 -36.59 34.57
CA GLY A 338 24.74 -37.63 33.56
C GLY A 338 26.17 -37.58 32.98
N LYS A 339 26.44 -38.29 31.87
CA LYS A 339 27.74 -38.22 31.19
C LYS A 339 27.74 -37.13 30.12
N HIS A 340 28.90 -36.53 29.84
CA HIS A 340 29.02 -35.58 28.76
C HIS A 340 28.82 -36.27 27.40
N SER A 341 27.98 -35.69 26.54
CA SER A 341 27.75 -36.16 25.17
C SER A 341 28.01 -35.04 24.17
N THR A 342 28.45 -35.44 22.98
CA THR A 342 28.65 -34.58 21.79
C THR A 342 27.65 -34.87 20.67
N THR A 343 26.83 -35.91 20.78
CA THR A 343 26.02 -36.43 19.66
C THR A 343 24.53 -36.66 19.95
N ASP A 344 24.08 -36.67 21.22
CA ASP A 344 22.68 -37.01 21.54
C ASP A 344 21.96 -35.95 22.38
N HIS A 345 20.77 -35.52 21.91
CA HIS A 345 19.74 -34.94 22.77
C HIS A 345 18.98 -36.10 23.46
N PRO A 346 18.80 -36.08 24.79
CA PRO A 346 18.25 -37.22 25.52
C PRO A 346 16.80 -37.55 25.10
N PRO A 347 16.40 -38.83 25.16
CA PRO A 347 15.13 -39.32 24.62
C PRO A 347 13.90 -38.75 25.35
N LYS A 348 12.80 -38.58 24.62
CA LYS A 348 11.50 -38.14 25.15
C LYS A 348 10.93 -39.22 26.09
N ILE A 349 10.69 -38.84 27.34
CA ILE A 349 10.04 -39.69 28.34
C ILE A 349 8.59 -39.99 27.92
N GLU A 350 8.25 -41.28 27.90
CA GLU A 350 6.94 -41.84 27.56
C GLU A 350 5.83 -41.42 28.55
N LYS A 351 4.63 -41.20 28.00
CA LYS A 351 3.40 -40.87 28.72
C LYS A 351 2.86 -42.14 29.37
N LYS A 352 2.72 -42.14 30.71
CA LYS A 352 1.92 -43.15 31.42
C LYS A 352 0.44 -42.82 31.29
N GLU A 353 -0.34 -43.82 30.88
CA GLU A 353 -1.80 -43.76 30.71
C GLU A 353 -2.52 -43.45 32.03
N GLN A 354 -3.53 -42.59 31.96
CA GLN A 354 -4.70 -42.65 32.84
C GLN A 354 -5.97 -42.53 31.99
N VAL A 355 -6.73 -43.61 32.10
CA VAL A 355 -8.05 -43.96 31.60
C VAL A 355 -9.04 -42.78 31.53
N ALA A 356 -9.68 -42.60 30.38
CA ALA A 356 -10.91 -41.84 30.23
C ALA A 356 -11.94 -42.70 29.47
N ASP A 357 -13.12 -42.78 30.08
CA ASP A 357 -14.31 -43.51 29.66
C ASP A 357 -15.08 -42.72 28.58
N VAL A 358 -15.33 -43.37 27.43
CA VAL A 358 -16.58 -43.38 26.62
C VAL A 358 -17.10 -42.11 25.86
N THR A 359 -16.93 -42.19 24.53
CA THR A 359 -17.79 -41.82 23.36
C THR A 359 -17.86 -40.41 22.71
N PRO A 360 -18.15 -40.35 21.38
CA PRO A 360 -17.59 -39.37 20.43
C PRO A 360 -18.64 -38.47 19.73
N THR A 361 -18.19 -37.41 19.05
CA THR A 361 -18.72 -36.95 17.75
C THR A 361 -17.90 -35.77 17.22
N ALA A 362 -16.95 -36.05 16.32
CA ALA A 362 -16.24 -35.02 15.55
C ALA A 362 -15.99 -35.56 14.14
N GLN A 363 -17.07 -35.65 13.35
CA GLN A 363 -17.00 -36.04 11.93
C GLN A 363 -17.93 -35.20 11.03
N SER A 364 -18.44 -34.05 11.49
CA SER A 364 -19.44 -33.26 10.73
C SER A 364 -19.01 -31.83 10.34
N LEU A 365 -17.72 -31.48 10.49
CA LEU A 365 -17.23 -30.12 10.21
C LEU A 365 -16.44 -29.98 8.90
N SER A 366 -15.92 -31.08 8.35
CA SER A 366 -15.20 -31.07 7.07
C SER A 366 -16.15 -30.99 5.87
N ASP A 367 -17.31 -31.65 5.94
CA ASP A 367 -18.21 -31.76 4.79
C ASP A 367 -19.06 -30.49 4.57
N LYS A 368 -19.28 -29.67 5.62
CA LYS A 368 -20.03 -28.41 5.51
C LYS A 368 -19.25 -27.26 4.90
N LEU A 369 -17.92 -27.39 4.76
CA LEU A 369 -17.07 -26.32 4.20
C LEU A 369 -16.87 -26.46 2.68
N ALA A 370 -17.09 -27.65 2.12
CA ALA A 370 -16.90 -27.93 0.70
C ALA A 370 -18.09 -27.47 -0.17
N GLU A 371 -19.29 -27.35 0.40
CA GLU A 371 -20.51 -27.06 -0.37
C GLU A 371 -20.76 -25.56 -0.59
N ALA A 372 -20.08 -24.68 0.17
CA ALA A 372 -20.23 -23.22 0.08
C ALA A 372 -19.38 -22.53 -1.00
N VAL A 373 -18.50 -23.27 -1.70
CA VAL A 373 -17.57 -22.72 -2.72
C VAL A 373 -18.11 -22.88 -4.16
N SER A 374 -19.26 -23.54 -4.33
CA SER A 374 -19.76 -23.98 -5.65
C SER A 374 -20.80 -23.06 -6.31
N SER A 375 -21.24 -21.97 -5.68
CA SER A 375 -22.27 -21.11 -6.28
C SER A 375 -21.99 -19.60 -6.16
N THR A 376 -21.43 -19.03 -7.22
CA THR A 376 -21.61 -17.59 -7.51
C THR A 376 -21.44 -17.34 -9.02
N PRO A 377 -22.44 -16.74 -9.70
CA PRO A 377 -22.37 -16.48 -11.14
C PRO A 377 -21.55 -15.23 -11.46
N SER A 378 -20.83 -15.29 -12.58
CA SER A 378 -20.03 -14.21 -13.19
C SER A 378 -20.92 -13.05 -13.66
N ARG A 379 -20.51 -11.79 -13.41
CA ARG A 379 -21.11 -10.61 -14.04
C ARG A 379 -20.03 -9.63 -14.51
N ALA A 380 -20.19 -9.17 -15.76
CA ALA A 380 -19.25 -8.33 -16.50
C ALA A 380 -19.10 -6.90 -15.94
N PRO A 381 -17.96 -6.21 -16.18
CA PRO A 381 -17.73 -4.85 -15.70
C PRO A 381 -18.43 -3.79 -16.56
N LEU A 382 -19.08 -2.83 -15.91
CA LEU A 382 -19.56 -1.57 -16.49
C LEU A 382 -18.48 -0.48 -16.35
N ALA A 383 -18.35 0.37 -17.37
CA ALA A 383 -17.31 1.38 -17.51
C ALA A 383 -17.40 2.53 -16.46
N PRO A 384 -16.27 3.10 -16.00
CA PRO A 384 -16.29 4.25 -15.09
C PRO A 384 -16.50 5.58 -15.83
N GLN A 385 -17.45 6.39 -15.37
CA GLN A 385 -17.57 7.80 -15.74
C GLN A 385 -16.66 8.69 -14.87
N LEU A 386 -16.07 9.69 -15.51
CA LEU A 386 -15.16 10.69 -14.95
C LEU A 386 -15.86 11.64 -13.96
N ALA A 387 -15.24 11.83 -12.78
CA ALA A 387 -15.64 12.86 -11.82
C ALA A 387 -15.10 14.24 -12.25
N ALA A 388 -15.99 15.24 -12.34
CA ALA A 388 -15.64 16.64 -12.49
C ALA A 388 -15.35 17.29 -11.14
N THR A 389 -14.32 18.12 -11.07
CA THR A 389 -13.96 18.90 -9.88
C THR A 389 -14.92 20.07 -9.69
N ALA A 390 -15.44 20.25 -8.47
CA ALA A 390 -16.33 21.38 -8.14
C ALA A 390 -15.54 22.71 -8.08
N PRO A 391 -16.10 23.84 -8.54
CA PRO A 391 -15.46 25.15 -8.49
C PRO A 391 -15.48 25.76 -7.07
N PRO A 392 -14.52 26.64 -6.73
CA PRO A 392 -14.42 27.27 -5.40
C PRO A 392 -15.58 28.25 -5.13
N PRO A 393 -15.99 28.41 -3.86
CA PRO A 393 -17.10 29.30 -3.48
C PRO A 393 -16.74 30.79 -3.68
N PRO A 394 -17.72 31.64 -4.03
CA PRO A 394 -17.49 33.07 -4.26
C PRO A 394 -17.23 33.85 -2.96
N ALA A 395 -16.45 34.93 -3.09
CA ALA A 395 -16.02 35.79 -1.98
C ALA A 395 -17.19 36.48 -1.27
N GLU A 396 -17.16 36.50 0.07
CA GLU A 396 -18.15 37.18 0.92
C GLU A 396 -17.95 38.71 0.90
N SER A 397 -19.05 39.46 0.92
CA SER A 397 -19.08 40.94 0.84
C SER A 397 -18.41 41.62 2.05
N GLU A 398 -17.65 42.70 1.83
CA GLU A 398 -16.77 43.31 2.85
C GLU A 398 -17.42 44.36 3.80
N ASP A 399 -18.72 44.70 3.70
CA ASP A 399 -19.35 45.81 4.46
C ASP A 399 -20.65 45.48 5.23
N ASP A 400 -20.90 46.21 6.33
CA ASP A 400 -22.16 46.22 7.11
C ASP A 400 -23.20 47.18 6.48
N GLU A 401 -24.46 46.76 6.36
CA GLU A 401 -25.53 47.64 5.86
C GLU A 401 -25.87 48.78 6.85
N PRO A 402 -26.07 50.02 6.37
CA PRO A 402 -26.22 51.20 7.24
C PRO A 402 -27.54 51.27 8.03
N ASN A 403 -28.49 50.37 7.79
CA ASN A 403 -29.88 50.51 8.26
C ASN A 403 -30.32 49.48 9.33
N LEU A 404 -29.38 48.75 9.95
CA LEU A 404 -29.65 47.76 10.99
C LEU A 404 -29.06 48.19 12.35
N GLU A 405 -29.90 48.23 13.38
CA GLU A 405 -29.48 48.52 14.76
C GLU A 405 -28.62 47.38 15.31
N ILE A 406 -27.38 47.69 15.70
CA ILE A 406 -26.44 46.72 16.30
C ILE A 406 -26.76 46.62 17.81
N PRO A 407 -27.03 45.40 18.33
CA PRO A 407 -27.20 45.17 19.76
C PRO A 407 -25.94 45.53 20.56
N ASP A 408 -26.11 46.05 21.77
CA ASP A 408 -25.00 46.46 22.64
C ASP A 408 -24.10 45.27 22.98
N ALA A 409 -22.79 45.50 23.03
CA ALA A 409 -21.74 44.51 23.28
C ALA A 409 -21.56 43.38 22.22
N LYS A 410 -22.05 43.54 20.98
CA LYS A 410 -21.75 42.56 19.92
C LYS A 410 -20.26 42.58 19.54
N PRO A 411 -19.58 41.41 19.49
CA PRO A 411 -18.19 41.32 19.04
C PRO A 411 -18.07 41.36 17.51
N CYS A 412 -16.91 41.81 17.02
CA CYS A 412 -16.57 41.80 15.60
C CYS A 412 -16.60 40.36 15.04
N ARG A 413 -17.24 40.15 13.89
CA ARG A 413 -17.32 38.85 13.19
C ARG A 413 -16.00 38.45 12.52
N ARG A 414 -15.05 39.38 12.35
CA ARG A 414 -13.77 39.09 11.66
C ARG A 414 -12.81 38.34 12.58
N LYS A 415 -12.27 37.22 12.07
CA LYS A 415 -11.46 36.26 12.84
C LYS A 415 -10.18 36.93 13.35
N GLY A 416 -9.91 36.85 14.65
CA GLY A 416 -8.75 37.47 15.29
C GLY A 416 -8.96 38.92 15.74
N CYS A 417 -10.17 39.50 15.55
CA CYS A 417 -10.51 40.81 16.07
C CYS A 417 -11.39 40.69 17.33
N ASN A 418 -10.93 41.24 18.45
CA ASN A 418 -11.63 41.20 19.74
C ASN A 418 -12.43 42.49 20.06
N ALA A 419 -12.68 43.35 19.06
CA ALA A 419 -13.42 44.59 19.27
C ALA A 419 -14.91 44.32 19.54
N THR A 420 -15.49 45.06 20.49
CA THR A 420 -16.91 45.00 20.84
C THR A 420 -17.57 46.35 20.62
N TYR A 421 -18.79 46.34 20.08
CA TYR A 421 -19.55 47.55 19.83
C TYR A 421 -20.18 48.08 21.13
N LYS A 422 -19.98 49.38 21.42
CA LYS A 422 -20.64 50.08 22.55
C LYS A 422 -21.70 51.05 22.04
N LYS A 423 -22.91 50.95 22.58
CA LYS A 423 -24.04 51.82 22.21
C LYS A 423 -23.73 53.29 22.55
N GLY A 424 -23.61 54.15 21.52
CA GLY A 424 -23.39 55.59 21.66
C GLY A 424 -22.09 56.13 21.05
N GLN A 425 -21.19 55.29 20.54
CA GLN A 425 -20.04 55.74 19.74
C GLN A 425 -20.46 56.05 18.30
N GLN A 426 -20.04 57.21 17.76
CA GLN A 426 -20.10 57.48 16.32
C GLN A 426 -19.14 56.54 15.61
N ARG A 427 -19.60 55.88 14.53
CA ARG A 427 -18.77 55.07 13.64
C ARG A 427 -17.75 56.00 12.97
N SER A 428 -16.52 56.08 13.45
CA SER A 428 -15.47 56.85 12.77
C SER A 428 -14.80 55.99 11.71
N ASP A 429 -14.41 56.60 10.59
CA ASP A 429 -13.70 55.95 9.49
C ASP A 429 -12.20 55.73 9.77
N ASP A 430 -11.76 56.01 11.00
CA ASP A 430 -10.37 55.91 11.44
C ASP A 430 -10.10 54.62 12.26
N GLU A 431 -11.07 53.70 12.38
CA GLU A 431 -10.93 52.46 13.17
C GLU A 431 -10.31 51.31 12.36
N ASN A 432 -9.06 50.96 12.67
CA ASN A 432 -8.33 49.87 12.01
C ASN A 432 -8.66 48.48 12.60
N CYS A 433 -9.39 47.65 11.86
CA CYS A 433 -9.69 46.27 12.19
C CYS A 433 -8.61 45.29 11.67
N ILE A 434 -7.76 44.82 12.58
CA ILE A 434 -6.74 43.80 12.30
C ILE A 434 -7.36 42.40 12.44
N HIS A 435 -7.32 41.59 11.38
CA HIS A 435 -7.97 40.27 11.35
C HIS A 435 -7.29 39.30 10.37
N HIS A 436 -7.69 38.02 10.44
CA HIS A 436 -7.30 36.96 9.52
C HIS A 436 -8.39 36.73 8.45
N PRO A 437 -8.13 36.98 7.16
CA PRO A 437 -9.06 36.64 6.09
C PRO A 437 -9.08 35.12 5.78
N GLY A 438 -8.08 34.38 6.26
CA GLY A 438 -7.94 32.94 6.04
C GLY A 438 -8.76 32.08 7.01
N VAL A 439 -8.94 30.81 6.64
CA VAL A 439 -9.55 29.80 7.51
C VAL A 439 -8.52 29.19 8.47
N PRO A 440 -8.90 28.82 9.70
CA PRO A 440 -8.05 27.99 10.56
C PRO A 440 -7.67 26.68 9.87
N ILE A 441 -6.38 26.34 9.89
CA ILE A 441 -5.82 25.08 9.40
C ILE A 441 -5.19 24.34 10.58
N PHE A 442 -5.55 23.07 10.74
CA PHE A 442 -4.97 22.16 11.71
C PHE A 442 -4.45 20.93 10.95
N HIS A 443 -3.13 20.85 10.75
CA HIS A 443 -2.50 19.74 10.03
C HIS A 443 -1.12 19.44 10.64
N GLU A 444 -0.78 18.15 10.78
CA GLU A 444 0.52 17.68 11.29
C GLU A 444 0.93 18.25 12.66
N GLY A 445 -0.02 18.37 13.60
CA GLY A 445 0.26 18.91 14.93
C GLY A 445 0.48 20.43 15.00
N SER A 446 0.52 21.10 13.83
CA SER A 446 0.64 22.55 13.71
C SER A 446 -0.71 23.21 13.45
N LYS A 447 -0.92 24.37 14.05
CA LYS A 447 -2.16 25.17 14.03
C LYS A 447 -1.85 26.56 13.49
N GLY A 448 -2.64 27.06 12.55
CA GLY A 448 -2.41 28.37 11.95
C GLY A 448 -3.61 28.83 11.11
N TYR A 449 -3.52 30.00 10.50
CA TYR A 449 -4.54 30.50 9.56
C TYR A 449 -4.01 30.36 8.13
N SER A 450 -4.87 30.03 7.16
CA SER A 450 -4.48 29.89 5.75
C SER A 450 -3.86 31.14 5.14
N CYS A 451 -4.12 32.32 5.73
CA CYS A 451 -3.56 33.59 5.34
C CYS A 451 -2.19 33.92 5.97
N CYS A 452 -1.69 33.09 6.89
CA CYS A 452 -0.48 33.35 7.68
C CYS A 452 0.54 32.22 7.56
N LYS A 453 1.82 32.57 7.36
CA LYS A 453 2.91 31.58 7.39
C LYS A 453 3.24 31.09 8.81
N ARG A 454 2.89 31.86 9.84
CA ARG A 454 3.15 31.50 11.24
C ARG A 454 2.24 30.33 11.66
N ARG A 455 2.85 29.22 12.07
CA ARG A 455 2.17 28.06 12.66
C ARG A 455 2.68 27.81 14.07
N VAL A 456 1.81 27.35 14.94
CA VAL A 456 2.10 27.08 16.36
C VAL A 456 1.60 25.70 16.73
N LEU A 457 2.27 25.04 17.68
CA LEU A 457 1.95 23.67 18.06
C LEU A 457 0.83 23.63 19.11
N GLU A 458 0.79 24.61 20.00
CA GLU A 458 -0.19 24.69 21.09
C GLU A 458 -1.42 25.54 20.72
N PHE A 459 -2.60 25.12 21.20
CA PHE A 459 -3.87 25.78 20.88
C PHE A 459 -3.97 27.19 21.49
N ASP A 460 -3.46 27.39 22.70
CA ASP A 460 -3.48 28.70 23.36
C ASP A 460 -2.60 29.73 22.64
N GLN A 461 -1.54 29.26 21.99
CA GLN A 461 -0.70 30.11 21.13
C GLN A 461 -1.40 30.42 19.81
N PHE A 462 -2.24 29.51 19.30
CA PHE A 462 -3.01 29.71 18.08
C PHE A 462 -4.07 30.81 18.26
N MET A 463 -4.72 30.86 19.42
CA MET A 463 -5.67 31.92 19.76
C MET A 463 -5.02 33.30 19.91
N LYS A 464 -3.69 33.35 20.12
CA LYS A 464 -2.89 34.58 20.26
C LYS A 464 -2.24 35.05 18.96
N ILE A 465 -2.50 34.39 17.82
CA ILE A 465 -1.96 34.84 16.53
C ILE A 465 -2.66 36.14 16.11
N GLU A 466 -1.94 37.25 16.15
CA GLU A 466 -2.41 38.57 15.69
C GLU A 466 -2.82 38.53 14.20
N GLY A 467 -3.89 39.25 13.85
CA GLY A 467 -4.42 39.30 12.47
C GLY A 467 -3.39 39.81 11.45
N CYS A 468 -3.41 39.27 10.23
CA CYS A 468 -2.46 39.65 9.18
C CYS A 468 -2.94 40.71 8.19
N LYS A 469 -4.23 41.06 8.19
CA LYS A 469 -4.81 42.10 7.32
C LYS A 469 -5.48 43.17 8.16
N THR A 470 -5.15 44.43 7.90
CA THR A 470 -5.83 45.59 8.47
C THR A 470 -6.91 46.06 7.50
N SER A 471 -8.13 46.20 7.99
CA SER A 471 -9.25 46.75 7.24
C SER A 471 -9.81 47.99 7.94
N PRO A 472 -10.36 48.95 7.20
CA PRO A 472 -10.69 50.29 7.74
C PRO A 472 -11.94 50.34 8.63
N ARG A 473 -12.68 49.24 8.80
CA ARG A 473 -13.89 49.16 9.65
C ARG A 473 -14.06 47.77 10.25
N HIS A 474 -14.67 47.66 11.43
CA HIS A 474 -15.10 46.38 12.02
C HIS A 474 -16.41 45.89 11.37
N LEU A 475 -16.66 44.57 11.38
CA LEU A 475 -17.87 43.97 10.81
C LEU A 475 -18.71 43.31 11.91
N PHE A 476 -19.94 43.74 12.12
CA PHE A 476 -20.81 43.26 13.21
C PHE A 476 -22.07 42.52 12.74
N ILE A 477 -22.62 42.85 11.56
CA ILE A 477 -23.89 42.31 11.07
C ILE A 477 -23.72 41.57 9.74
N GLY A 478 -22.86 42.02 8.84
CA GLY A 478 -22.72 41.56 7.45
C GLY A 478 -23.82 42.10 6.53
N SER A 479 -23.54 42.29 5.24
CA SER A 479 -24.57 42.64 4.26
C SER A 479 -25.66 41.58 4.21
N GLY A 480 -26.94 41.98 4.17
CA GLY A 480 -28.11 41.14 4.37
C GLY A 480 -28.39 40.07 3.30
N GLN A 481 -27.38 39.63 2.54
CA GLN A 481 -27.52 38.57 1.54
C GLN A 481 -27.71 37.16 2.14
N ASP A 482 -27.49 36.97 3.45
CA ASP A 482 -27.73 35.69 4.13
C ASP A 482 -29.22 35.28 4.20
N ASN A 483 -30.16 36.20 3.95
CA ASN A 483 -31.59 35.90 4.03
C ASN A 483 -32.19 35.29 2.75
N SER A 484 -31.47 35.30 1.61
CA SER A 484 -31.93 34.63 0.38
C SER A 484 -31.42 33.19 0.26
N LYS A 485 -30.32 32.83 0.95
CA LYS A 485 -29.82 31.44 1.06
C LYS A 485 -30.42 30.64 2.22
N LYS A 486 -30.96 31.29 3.26
CA LYS A 486 -31.72 30.65 4.35
C LYS A 486 -33.03 29.98 3.93
N LYS A 487 -33.48 30.15 2.68
CA LYS A 487 -34.68 29.50 2.13
C LYS A 487 -34.42 28.14 1.46
N ARG A 488 -33.18 27.63 1.48
CA ARG A 488 -32.78 26.34 0.87
C ARG A 488 -32.12 25.33 1.83
N GLN A 489 -31.98 25.66 3.11
CA GLN A 489 -31.75 24.68 4.17
C GLN A 489 -32.97 24.68 5.08
N GLY A 490 -33.81 23.67 4.90
CA GLY A 490 -35.06 23.51 5.64
C GLY A 490 -34.78 23.20 7.10
N THR A 491 -34.65 24.22 7.93
CA THR A 491 -34.91 24.07 9.36
C THR A 491 -36.42 24.01 9.55
N GLY A 492 -36.97 22.81 9.45
CA GLY A 492 -38.37 22.56 9.83
C GLY A 492 -38.49 22.68 11.34
N ILE A 493 -39.11 23.77 11.83
CA ILE A 493 -39.52 23.88 13.23
C ILE A 493 -40.64 22.86 13.45
N GLY A 494 -40.38 21.83 14.26
CA GLY A 494 -41.41 20.89 14.72
C GLY A 494 -42.42 21.61 15.63
N LYS A 495 -43.67 21.12 15.67
CA LYS A 495 -44.80 21.72 16.40
C LYS A 495 -44.58 21.97 17.92
N ASP A 496 -43.49 21.45 18.49
CA ASP A 496 -43.21 21.47 19.93
C ASP A 496 -41.92 22.24 20.32
N GLY A 497 -41.29 22.98 19.41
CA GLY A 497 -40.10 23.80 19.71
C GLY A 497 -38.75 23.05 19.72
N GLU A 498 -38.73 21.80 19.25
CA GLU A 498 -37.51 20.97 19.09
C GLU A 498 -36.83 21.24 17.72
N GLU A 499 -35.50 21.37 17.70
CA GLU A 499 -34.70 21.57 16.47
C GLU A 499 -34.38 20.20 15.83
N LEU A 500 -34.89 19.95 14.62
CA LEU A 500 -34.70 18.67 13.93
C LEU A 500 -33.36 18.65 13.16
N LEU A 501 -32.54 17.62 13.40
CA LEU A 501 -31.27 17.41 12.72
C LEU A 501 -31.47 16.51 11.49
N GLU A 502 -31.08 16.98 10.29
CA GLU A 502 -31.13 16.18 9.06
C GLU A 502 -29.94 15.19 8.92
N THR A 503 -28.76 15.53 9.48
CA THR A 503 -27.55 14.69 9.36
C THR A 503 -26.79 14.56 10.68
N VAL A 504 -26.39 13.33 11.03
CA VAL A 504 -25.50 13.03 12.16
C VAL A 504 -24.26 12.30 11.65
N ARG A 505 -23.09 12.71 12.14
CA ARG A 505 -21.84 12.02 11.85
C ARG A 505 -21.93 10.58 12.34
N HIS A 506 -21.59 9.64 11.48
CA HIS A 506 -21.51 8.23 11.83
C HIS A 506 -20.26 7.60 11.23
N ASP A 507 -19.67 6.64 11.95
CA ASP A 507 -18.53 5.83 11.51
C ASP A 507 -18.88 4.34 11.72
N PHE A 508 -18.37 3.45 10.89
CA PHE A 508 -18.63 2.00 11.03
C PHE A 508 -17.38 1.15 10.80
N TYR A 509 -17.37 -0.03 11.40
CA TYR A 509 -16.43 -1.11 11.08
C TYR A 509 -17.16 -2.45 11.10
N GLN A 510 -16.55 -3.49 10.58
CA GLN A 510 -17.19 -4.80 10.46
C GLN A 510 -16.26 -5.94 10.86
N THR A 511 -16.86 -7.00 11.38
CA THR A 511 -16.27 -8.32 11.55
C THR A 511 -16.84 -9.25 10.46
N PRO A 512 -16.41 -10.53 10.39
CA PRO A 512 -17.03 -11.49 9.48
C PRO A 512 -18.55 -11.66 9.69
N THR A 513 -19.04 -11.47 10.92
CA THR A 513 -20.44 -11.77 11.28
C THR A 513 -21.26 -10.55 11.68
N THR A 514 -20.63 -9.43 12.04
CA THR A 514 -21.32 -8.24 12.54
C THR A 514 -20.81 -6.95 11.91
N VAL A 515 -21.69 -5.95 11.78
CA VAL A 515 -21.36 -4.56 11.44
C VAL A 515 -21.63 -3.70 12.66
N ILE A 516 -20.65 -2.90 13.09
CA ILE A 516 -20.76 -2.03 14.26
C ILE A 516 -20.68 -0.59 13.78
N ALA A 517 -21.77 0.16 13.98
CA ALA A 517 -21.91 1.57 13.60
C ALA A 517 -22.02 2.47 14.83
N SER A 518 -21.33 3.60 14.82
CA SER A 518 -21.36 4.62 15.88
C SER A 518 -21.94 5.92 15.33
N PHE A 519 -23.08 6.38 15.86
CA PHE A 519 -23.68 7.68 15.57
C PHE A 519 -23.30 8.68 16.68
N PHE A 520 -22.62 9.76 16.33
CA PHE A 520 -22.09 10.71 17.30
C PHE A 520 -23.11 11.81 17.62
N LEU A 521 -23.84 11.63 18.72
CA LEU A 521 -24.79 12.59 19.27
C LEU A 521 -24.62 12.65 20.80
N LYS A 522 -24.50 13.86 21.35
CA LYS A 522 -24.28 14.08 22.79
C LYS A 522 -25.62 14.12 23.52
N LYS A 523 -25.62 13.63 24.76
CA LYS A 523 -26.78 13.71 25.70
C LYS A 523 -28.09 13.20 25.09
N ILE A 524 -28.04 12.01 24.49
CA ILE A 524 -29.23 11.32 24.01
C ILE A 524 -30.07 10.91 25.23
N ASP A 525 -31.35 11.28 25.24
CA ASP A 525 -32.28 10.82 26.27
C ASP A 525 -32.62 9.34 26.01
N SER A 526 -32.06 8.45 26.83
CA SER A 526 -32.27 7.00 26.72
C SER A 526 -33.71 6.57 27.02
N ALA A 527 -34.52 7.39 27.71
CA ALA A 527 -35.91 7.04 28.02
C ALA A 527 -36.86 7.35 26.86
N ARG A 528 -36.51 8.31 26.00
CA ARG A 528 -37.31 8.72 24.82
C ARG A 528 -36.73 8.26 23.48
N ALA A 529 -35.49 7.80 23.44
CA ALA A 529 -34.86 7.33 22.21
C ALA A 529 -35.46 6.00 21.72
N THR A 530 -35.77 5.93 20.43
CA THR A 530 -36.28 4.71 19.77
C THR A 530 -35.33 4.30 18.66
N VAL A 531 -34.95 3.02 18.64
CA VAL A 531 -34.10 2.39 17.61
C VAL A 531 -34.82 1.13 17.14
N GLU A 532 -35.29 1.15 15.89
CA GLU A 532 -36.01 0.04 15.28
C GLU A 532 -35.15 -0.61 14.18
N PHE A 533 -35.01 -1.93 14.26
CA PHE A 533 -34.25 -2.73 13.31
C PHE A 533 -35.21 -3.38 12.32
N ASN A 534 -35.01 -3.10 11.03
CA ASN A 534 -35.67 -3.80 9.94
C ASN A 534 -34.63 -4.57 9.11
N PRO A 535 -35.03 -5.55 8.29
CA PRO A 535 -34.09 -6.36 7.52
C PRO A 535 -33.10 -5.56 6.66
N ASN A 536 -33.54 -4.42 6.10
CA ASN A 536 -32.73 -3.58 5.20
C ASN A 536 -32.70 -2.09 5.61
N THR A 537 -33.31 -1.72 6.73
CA THR A 537 -33.35 -0.33 7.19
C THR A 537 -33.16 -0.25 8.71
N LEU A 538 -32.56 0.83 9.17
CA LEU A 538 -32.40 1.17 10.58
C LEU A 538 -33.12 2.50 10.83
N ASP A 539 -34.20 2.46 11.60
CA ASP A 539 -34.99 3.64 11.94
C ASP A 539 -34.56 4.19 13.30
N LEU A 540 -34.12 5.45 13.31
CA LEU A 540 -33.57 6.13 14.46
C LEU A 540 -34.43 7.34 14.82
N ASP A 541 -34.82 7.42 16.08
CA ASP A 541 -35.47 8.58 16.68
C ASP A 541 -34.78 8.93 18.00
N LEU A 542 -33.86 9.90 17.94
CA LEU A 542 -32.92 10.22 19.01
C LEU A 542 -33.13 11.68 19.49
N PRO A 543 -33.93 11.90 20.55
CA PRO A 543 -34.04 13.20 21.22
C PRO A 543 -32.84 13.45 22.16
N THR A 544 -32.51 14.72 22.38
CA THR A 544 -31.40 15.15 23.25
C THR A 544 -31.84 16.06 24.39
N ASP A 545 -31.20 15.89 25.55
CA ASP A 545 -31.42 16.69 26.76
C ASP A 545 -30.46 17.89 26.82
N GLU A 546 -30.58 18.80 25.86
CA GLU A 546 -29.85 20.07 25.82
C GLU A 546 -30.79 21.28 26.02
N PRO A 547 -30.28 22.43 26.51
CA PRO A 547 -31.08 23.65 26.70
C PRO A 547 -31.75 24.16 25.40
N ALA A 548 -31.31 23.69 24.24
CA ALA A 548 -32.07 23.69 22.99
C ALA A 548 -32.22 22.22 22.53
N PRO A 549 -33.39 21.58 22.73
CA PRO A 549 -33.56 20.15 22.48
C PRO A 549 -33.47 19.87 20.98
N LYS A 550 -32.47 19.08 20.59
CA LYS A 550 -32.28 18.61 19.22
C LYS A 550 -32.80 17.20 19.08
N ARG A 551 -33.43 16.89 17.95
CA ARG A 551 -33.93 15.55 17.64
C ARG A 551 -33.39 15.08 16.31
N TYR A 552 -32.73 13.94 16.29
CA TYR A 552 -32.32 13.28 15.07
C TYR A 552 -33.32 12.18 14.73
N LYS A 553 -34.04 12.35 13.61
CA LYS A 553 -34.98 11.36 13.11
C LYS A 553 -34.59 10.98 11.70
N ALA A 554 -34.16 9.74 11.51
CA ALA A 554 -33.69 9.27 10.21
C ALA A 554 -34.01 7.79 9.99
N SER A 555 -34.40 7.47 8.77
CA SER A 555 -34.42 6.10 8.26
C SER A 555 -33.13 5.87 7.47
N VAL A 556 -32.29 4.97 7.96
CA VAL A 556 -30.98 4.66 7.36
C VAL A 556 -31.11 3.39 6.53
N PRO A 557 -31.02 3.46 5.20
CA PRO A 557 -31.06 2.28 4.34
C PRO A 557 -29.71 1.55 4.43
N LEU A 558 -29.74 0.29 4.83
CA LEU A 558 -28.53 -0.52 5.04
C LEU A 558 -28.02 -1.10 3.73
N PHE A 559 -26.72 -1.42 3.66
CA PHE A 559 -26.11 -2.01 2.46
C PHE A 559 -26.55 -3.47 2.23
N GLY A 560 -26.74 -4.25 3.29
CA GLY A 560 -27.13 -5.66 3.21
C GLY A 560 -28.15 -6.05 4.28
N GLU A 561 -28.64 -7.28 4.18
CA GLU A 561 -29.68 -7.81 5.07
C GLU A 561 -29.11 -8.14 6.46
N ILE A 562 -29.87 -7.77 7.51
CA ILE A 562 -29.51 -8.02 8.90
C ILE A 562 -30.47 -9.00 9.58
N ASP A 563 -29.94 -9.75 10.56
CA ASP A 563 -30.73 -10.53 11.50
C ASP A 563 -31.22 -9.61 12.62
N VAL A 564 -32.50 -9.23 12.55
CA VAL A 564 -33.17 -8.31 13.48
C VAL A 564 -33.12 -8.82 14.92
N GLN A 565 -33.18 -10.14 15.15
CA GLN A 565 -33.24 -10.71 16.50
C GLN A 565 -31.89 -10.71 17.20
N LYS A 566 -30.79 -10.73 16.45
CA LYS A 566 -29.41 -10.72 16.98
C LYS A 566 -28.78 -9.33 17.02
N SER A 567 -29.41 -8.35 16.38
CA SER A 567 -28.91 -6.98 16.34
C SER A 567 -29.22 -6.26 17.65
N THR A 568 -28.28 -5.47 18.16
CA THR A 568 -28.37 -4.80 19.47
C THR A 568 -27.88 -3.36 19.37
N PHE A 569 -28.27 -2.51 20.32
CA PHE A 569 -27.76 -1.13 20.41
C PHE A 569 -27.41 -0.76 21.85
N LYS A 570 -26.54 0.24 21.99
CA LYS A 570 -26.13 0.82 23.26
C LYS A 570 -26.03 2.34 23.14
N ILE A 571 -26.80 3.04 23.96
CA ILE A 571 -26.70 4.50 24.08
C ILE A 571 -25.57 4.83 25.06
N LEU A 572 -24.60 5.62 24.61
CA LEU A 572 -23.51 6.17 25.41
C LEU A 572 -23.65 7.70 25.46
N GLY A 573 -23.02 8.35 26.44
CA GLY A 573 -23.18 9.79 26.65
C GLY A 573 -22.77 10.69 25.47
N THR A 574 -21.92 10.19 24.56
CA THR A 574 -21.42 10.92 23.40
C THR A 574 -21.76 10.26 22.05
N LYS A 575 -22.37 9.07 22.05
CA LYS A 575 -22.70 8.33 20.83
C LYS A 575 -23.76 7.25 21.07
N LEU A 576 -24.51 6.91 20.03
CA LEU A 576 -25.26 5.66 19.93
C LEU A 576 -24.39 4.64 19.19
N GLU A 577 -24.19 3.46 19.77
CA GLU A 577 -23.52 2.34 19.12
C GLU A 577 -24.54 1.27 18.74
N VAL A 578 -24.51 0.83 17.49
CA VAL A 578 -25.44 -0.15 16.93
C VAL A 578 -24.63 -1.33 16.39
N SER A 579 -24.92 -2.52 16.88
CA SER A 579 -24.32 -3.78 16.45
C SER A 579 -25.32 -4.57 15.62
N LEU A 580 -25.11 -4.62 14.31
CA LEU A 580 -25.95 -5.30 13.32
C LEU A 580 -25.36 -6.67 13.01
N TYR A 581 -26.17 -7.73 13.12
CA TYR A 581 -25.72 -9.08 12.75
C TYR A 581 -26.05 -9.35 11.28
N LYS A 582 -25.07 -9.78 10.48
CA LYS A 582 -25.23 -10.01 9.04
C LYS A 582 -26.03 -11.29 8.78
N ALA A 583 -27.03 -11.24 7.92
CA ALA A 583 -27.81 -12.42 7.53
C ALA A 583 -27.06 -13.32 6.54
N ASP A 584 -26.29 -12.72 5.62
CA ASP A 584 -25.59 -13.37 4.51
C ASP A 584 -24.07 -13.57 4.73
N GLY A 585 -23.51 -12.94 5.77
CA GLY A 585 -22.07 -12.93 6.02
C GLY A 585 -21.24 -12.11 5.01
N ALA A 586 -21.89 -11.32 4.15
CA ALA A 586 -21.21 -10.54 3.12
C ALA A 586 -20.38 -9.39 3.72
N SER A 587 -19.32 -8.98 3.04
CA SER A 587 -18.57 -7.77 3.41
C SER A 587 -19.30 -6.53 2.91
N TRP A 588 -19.48 -5.54 3.78
CA TRP A 588 -20.15 -4.28 3.45
C TRP A 588 -19.08 -3.24 3.08
N PRO A 589 -18.97 -2.84 1.80
CA PRO A 589 -18.01 -1.81 1.36
C PRO A 589 -18.43 -0.41 1.80
N VAL A 590 -19.73 -0.18 2.00
CA VAL A 590 -20.32 1.06 2.53
C VAL A 590 -21.37 0.70 3.57
N PHE A 591 -21.68 1.62 4.49
CA PHE A 591 -22.68 1.38 5.53
C PHE A 591 -24.10 1.51 4.98
N ARG A 592 -24.35 2.57 4.19
CA ARG A 592 -25.65 2.82 3.59
C ARG A 592 -25.70 2.33 2.15
N SER A 593 -26.85 1.85 1.69
CA SER A 593 -27.00 1.43 0.29
C SER A 593 -27.01 2.59 -0.72
N ASP A 594 -27.27 3.82 -0.26
CA ASP A 594 -27.24 5.05 -1.07
C ASP A 594 -25.88 5.75 -1.11
N ASP A 595 -24.88 5.26 -0.37
CA ASP A 595 -23.52 5.80 -0.38
C ASP A 595 -22.73 5.38 -1.63
N GLN A 596 -21.91 6.29 -2.15
CA GLN A 596 -20.99 5.98 -3.26
C GLN A 596 -19.96 4.94 -2.81
N ARG A 597 -19.84 3.86 -3.59
CA ARG A 597 -18.84 2.81 -3.36
C ARG A 597 -17.44 3.35 -3.65
N THR A 598 -16.78 3.90 -2.64
CA THR A 598 -15.34 4.08 -2.63
C THR A 598 -14.72 2.69 -2.59
N GLY A 599 -13.88 2.31 -3.55
CA GLY A 599 -13.32 0.95 -3.68
C GLY A 599 -12.42 0.47 -2.53
N GLU A 600 -12.47 1.11 -1.35
CA GLU A 600 -11.73 0.76 -0.15
C GLU A 600 -12.63 -0.08 0.78
N ILE A 601 -12.31 -1.37 0.90
CA ILE A 601 -12.89 -2.22 1.93
C ILE A 601 -11.98 -2.10 3.16
N LEU A 602 -12.38 -1.32 4.16
CA LEU A 602 -11.71 -1.32 5.47
C LEU A 602 -12.01 -2.65 6.19
N GLN A 603 -11.16 -3.65 5.94
CA GLN A 603 -11.19 -4.93 6.64
C GLN A 603 -10.08 -4.95 7.71
N ILE A 604 -10.36 -4.42 8.90
CA ILE A 604 -9.48 -4.59 10.05
C ILE A 604 -9.89 -5.90 10.75
N GLY A 605 -9.11 -6.98 10.56
CA GLY A 605 -9.33 -8.21 11.33
C GLY A 605 -8.95 -9.57 10.74
N ARG A 606 -8.16 -9.68 9.66
CA ARG A 606 -7.56 -10.98 9.28
C ARG A 606 -6.18 -11.14 9.91
N ALA A 607 -6.14 -11.59 11.16
CA ALA A 607 -4.99 -12.27 11.73
C ALA A 607 -5.09 -13.76 11.38
N GLY A 608 -4.63 -14.12 10.19
CA GLY A 608 -4.59 -15.51 9.74
C GLY A 608 -3.69 -15.62 8.53
N ARG A 609 -2.58 -16.34 8.70
CA ARG A 609 -1.60 -16.67 7.66
C ARG A 609 -2.30 -17.15 6.38
N VAL A 610 -1.90 -16.58 5.25
CA VAL A 610 -1.83 -17.29 3.97
C VAL A 610 -0.37 -17.31 3.59
#